data_AF-A0A7C3QMN5-F1
#
_entry.id   AF-A0A7C3QMN5-F1
#
_cell.length_a   1.000
_cell.length_b   1.000
_cell.length_c   1.000
_cell.angle_alpha   90.00
_cell.angle_beta   90.00
_cell.angle_gamma   90.00
#
_symmetry.space_group_name_H-M   'P 1'
#
loop_
_entity.id
_entity.type
_entity.pdbx_description
1 polymer ?
#
loop_
_entity_poly.entity_id
_entity_poly.type
_entity_poly.pdbx_seq_one_letter_code
_entity_poly.pdbx_strand_id
1 'polypeptide(L)'
;RHKRTETWSEQNPEGRWRKFTYEEILARDKTNLDIFWLKDKSLTDLDNLPDPDILAGEIIENIESGLNSFKEIMETMNGNS
;
A
#
# COMPACT_ATOMS: atom_id res chain seq x y z
N ARG A 1 -17.40 33.92 -12.55
CA ARG A 1 -17.54 32.47 -12.22
C ARG A 1 -16.23 31.80 -12.60
N HIS A 2 -15.42 31.35 -11.63
CA HIS A 2 -14.11 30.76 -11.89
C HIS A 2 -14.31 29.41 -12.61
N LYS A 3 -13.95 29.33 -13.90
CA LYS A 3 -13.87 28.04 -14.61
C LYS A 3 -12.70 27.27 -14.02
N ARG A 4 -12.98 26.27 -13.19
CA ARG A 4 -11.95 25.35 -12.70
C ARG A 4 -11.52 24.47 -13.86
N THR A 5 -10.22 24.42 -14.13
CA THR A 5 -9.63 23.58 -15.17
C THR A 5 -9.33 22.20 -14.60
N GLU A 6 -9.71 21.14 -15.31
CA GLU A 6 -9.38 19.76 -14.96
C GLU A 6 -7.87 19.56 -14.90
N THR A 7 -7.40 18.95 -13.81
CA THR A 7 -5.98 18.58 -13.67
C THR A 7 -5.78 17.07 -13.81
N TRP A 8 -6.85 16.28 -13.67
CA TRP A 8 -6.85 14.85 -13.89
C TRP A 8 -7.00 14.50 -15.37
N SER A 9 -6.22 13.52 -15.83
CA SER A 9 -6.41 12.85 -17.12
C SER A 9 -5.90 11.41 -17.03
N GLU A 10 -6.15 10.58 -18.04
CA GLU A 10 -5.56 9.23 -18.09
C GLU A 10 -4.03 9.27 -18.06
N GLN A 11 -3.41 10.32 -18.60
CA GLN A 11 -1.96 10.55 -18.57
C GLN A 11 -1.48 11.22 -17.28
N ASN A 12 -2.39 11.78 -16.47
CA ASN A 12 -2.13 12.39 -15.17
C ASN A 12 -3.16 11.93 -14.13
N PRO A 13 -3.11 10.66 -13.70
CA PRO A 13 -4.09 10.10 -12.77
C PRO A 13 -4.03 10.72 -11.37
N GLU A 14 -2.94 11.44 -11.08
CA GLU A 14 -2.67 12.13 -9.81
C GLU A 14 -3.30 13.53 -9.72
N GLY A 15 -4.00 13.98 -10.78
CA GLY A 15 -4.68 15.27 -10.80
C GLY A 15 -5.74 15.38 -9.69
N ARG A 16 -5.62 16.41 -8.85
CA ARG A 16 -6.54 16.64 -7.71
C ARG A 16 -7.89 17.25 -8.11
N TRP A 17 -8.08 17.61 -9.38
CA TRP A 17 -9.34 18.12 -9.91
C TRP A 17 -9.78 17.24 -11.07
N ARG A 18 -10.82 16.43 -10.83
CA ARG A 18 -11.45 15.54 -11.81
C ARG A 18 -12.94 15.87 -11.92
N LYS A 19 -13.46 15.90 -13.15
CA LYS A 19 -14.88 16.11 -13.44
C LYS A 19 -15.57 14.76 -13.64
N PHE A 20 -16.79 14.66 -13.16
CA PHE A 20 -17.69 13.54 -13.44
C PHE A 20 -18.95 14.08 -14.12
N THR A 21 -19.44 13.35 -15.12
CA THR A 21 -20.72 13.59 -15.80
C THR A 21 -21.87 13.04 -14.96
N TYR A 22 -23.09 13.50 -15.28
CA TYR A 22 -24.29 13.02 -14.59
C TYR A 22 -24.51 11.51 -14.80
N GLU A 23 -24.27 11.03 -16.01
CA GLU A 23 -24.41 9.62 -16.37
C GLU A 23 -23.43 8.74 -15.59
N GLU A 24 -22.16 9.17 -15.44
CA GLU A 24 -21.16 8.47 -14.64
C GLU A 24 -21.54 8.37 -13.17
N ILE A 25 -22.18 9.41 -12.61
CA ILE A 25 -22.64 9.40 -11.22
C ILE A 25 -23.86 8.49 -11.06
N LEU A 26 -24.80 8.52 -12.00
CA LEU A 26 -26.00 7.68 -11.99
C LEU A 26 -25.68 6.18 -12.12
N ALA A 27 -24.67 5.83 -12.91
CA ALA A 27 -24.27 4.44 -13.10
C ALA A 27 -23.63 3.82 -11.85
N ARG A 28 -23.29 4.61 -10.83
CA ARG A 28 -22.72 4.12 -9.56
C ARG A 28 -23.80 3.47 -8.71
N ASP A 29 -23.41 2.47 -7.93
CA ASP A 29 -24.30 1.84 -6.95
C ASP A 29 -24.92 2.91 -6.03
N LYS A 30 -26.25 2.90 -5.95
CA LYS A 30 -27.05 3.85 -5.14
C LYS A 30 -26.78 5.33 -5.41
N THR A 31 -26.22 5.69 -6.57
CA THR A 31 -25.80 7.07 -6.85
C THR A 31 -24.82 7.59 -5.78
N ASN A 32 -23.92 6.72 -5.32
CA ASN A 32 -22.98 7.06 -4.25
C ASN A 32 -21.98 8.15 -4.71
N LEU A 33 -21.94 9.25 -3.95
CA LEU A 33 -21.07 10.41 -4.17
C LEU A 33 -19.71 10.33 -3.46
N ASP A 34 -19.45 9.26 -2.71
CA ASP A 34 -18.14 8.92 -2.16
C ASP A 34 -17.23 8.48 -3.32
N ILE A 35 -16.65 9.46 -4.00
CA ILE A 35 -15.86 9.29 -5.22
C ILE A 35 -14.39 9.59 -4.91
N PHE A 36 -13.56 8.56 -5.01
CA PHE A 36 -12.11 8.64 -4.87
C PHE A 36 -11.46 8.11 -6.15
N TRP A 37 -10.39 8.77 -6.61
CA TRP A 37 -9.62 8.35 -7.78
C TRP A 37 -8.11 8.45 -7.59
N LEU A 38 -7.66 9.08 -6.50
CA LEU A 38 -6.26 9.10 -6.10
C LEU A 38 -5.98 7.85 -5.28
N LYS A 39 -4.99 7.07 -5.69
CA LYS A 39 -4.45 6.00 -4.85
C LYS A 39 -3.51 6.63 -3.82
N ASP A 40 -3.61 6.19 -2.58
CA ASP A 40 -2.65 6.59 -1.55
C ASP A 40 -1.30 5.90 -1.84
N LYS A 41 -0.22 6.67 -1.91
CA LYS A 41 1.14 6.15 -2.15
C LYS A 41 1.73 5.44 -0.93
N SER A 42 1.06 5.46 0.22
CA SER A 42 1.44 4.58 1.34
C SER A 42 1.17 3.09 1.07
N LEU A 43 0.38 2.77 0.03
CA LEU A 43 0.08 1.38 -0.38
C LEU A 43 0.92 0.89 -1.56
N THR A 44 1.84 1.70 -2.10
CA THR A 44 2.69 1.30 -3.24
C THR A 44 3.70 0.20 -2.92
N ASP A 45 3.87 -0.14 -1.64
CA ASP A 45 4.63 -1.32 -1.23
C ASP A 45 3.93 -2.63 -1.64
N LEU A 46 2.59 -2.64 -1.76
CA LEU A 46 1.84 -3.83 -2.17
C LEU A 46 1.92 -4.09 -3.69
N ASP A 47 1.95 -3.02 -4.49
CA ASP A 47 2.03 -3.11 -5.96
C ASP A 47 3.47 -3.44 -6.45
N ASN A 48 4.48 -3.33 -5.58
CA ASN A 48 5.88 -3.67 -5.86
C ASN A 48 6.41 -4.82 -4.98
N LEU A 49 5.53 -5.70 -4.50
CA LEU A 49 5.98 -6.86 -3.73
C LEU A 49 6.87 -7.76 -4.60
N PRO A 50 8.00 -8.24 -4.07
CA PRO A 50 8.82 -9.23 -4.75
C PRO A 50 8.03 -10.53 -4.95
N ASP A 51 8.55 -11.42 -5.77
CA ASP A 51 7.94 -12.74 -6.00
C ASP A 51 7.63 -13.44 -4.66
N PRO A 52 6.48 -14.12 -4.50
CA PRO A 52 6.13 -14.82 -3.28
C PRO A 52 7.24 -15.71 -2.71
N ASP A 53 8.04 -16.34 -3.57
CA ASP A 53 9.15 -17.18 -3.16
C ASP A 53 10.28 -16.37 -2.50
N ILE A 54 10.55 -15.16 -3.01
CA ILE A 54 11.54 -14.24 -2.43
C ILE A 54 11.04 -13.73 -1.08
N LEU A 55 9.77 -13.29 -1.03
CA LEU A 55 9.15 -12.81 0.20
C LEU A 55 9.13 -13.88 1.30
N ALA A 56 8.80 -15.12 0.95
CA ALA A 56 8.83 -16.24 1.89
C ALA A 56 10.25 -16.49 2.41
N GLY A 57 11.26 -16.41 1.54
CA GLY A 57 12.67 -16.51 1.93
C GLY A 57 13.10 -15.45 2.93
N GLU A 58 12.77 -14.18 2.68
CA GLU A 58 13.08 -13.06 3.57
C GLU A 58 12.42 -13.20 4.95
N ILE A 59 11.17 -13.68 4.99
CA ILE A 59 10.45 -13.93 6.26
C ILE A 59 11.15 -15.04 7.05
N ILE A 60 11.54 -16.13 6.40
CA ILE A 60 12.24 -17.25 7.06
C ILE A 60 13.57 -16.77 7.63
N GLU A 61 14.38 -16.05 6.85
CA GLU A 61 15.67 -15.52 7.29
C GLU A 61 15.52 -14.59 8.50
N ASN A 62 14.52 -13.70 8.48
CA ASN A 62 14.25 -12.79 9.59
C ASN A 62 13.89 -13.55 10.88
N ILE A 63 13.03 -14.56 10.77
CA ILE A 63 12.63 -15.40 11.90
C ILE A 63 13.82 -16.21 12.43
N GLU A 64 14.66 -16.76 11.56
CA GLU A 64 15.87 -17.48 11.95
C GLU A 64 16.87 -16.58 12.66
N SER A 65 17.06 -15.36 12.17
CA SER A 65 17.90 -14.34 12.81
C SER A 65 17.40 -14.02 14.21
N GLY A 66 16.09 -13.73 14.35
CA GLY A 66 15.47 -13.47 15.64
C GLY A 66 15.58 -14.66 16.59
N LEU A 67 15.36 -15.88 16.10
CA LEU A 67 15.50 -17.10 16.89
C LEU A 67 16.94 -17.30 17.39
N ASN A 68 17.95 -17.02 16.55
CA ASN A 68 19.35 -17.10 16.94
C ASN A 68 19.71 -16.06 18.00
N SER A 69 19.21 -14.82 17.88
CA SER A 69 19.36 -13.82 18.94
C SER A 69 18.79 -14.30 20.28
N PHE A 70 17.63 -14.96 20.28
CA PHE A 70 17.07 -15.53 21.51
C PHE A 70 17.90 -16.69 22.07
N LYS A 71 18.47 -17.56 21.21
CA LYS A 71 19.37 -18.63 21.64
C LYS A 71 20.63 -18.08 22.28
N GLU A 72 21.26 -17.06 21.68
CA GLU A 72 22.44 -16.40 22.23
C GLU A 72 22.16 -15.78 23.62
N ILE A 73 20.99 -15.14 23.78
CA ILE A 73 20.55 -14.62 25.08
C ILE A 73 20.40 -15.75 26.10
N MET A 74 19.77 -16.87 25.72
CA MET A 74 19.62 -18.03 26.62
C MET A 74 20.96 -18.66 27.00
N GLU A 75 21.90 -18.80 26.06
CA GLU A 75 23.25 -19.29 26.33
C GLU A 75 24.00 -18.37 27.27
N THR A 76 23.90 -17.06 27.09
CA THR A 76 24.50 -16.06 27.98
C THR A 76 23.90 -16.15 29.40
N MET A 77 22.60 -16.39 29.52
CA MET A 77 21.93 -16.57 30.81
C MET A 77 22.31 -17.89 31.50
N ASN A 78 22.48 -18.98 30.74
CA ASN A 78 22.82 -20.30 31.27
C ASN A 78 24.34 -20.49 31.53
N GLY A 79 25.19 -19.76 30.82
CA GLY A 79 26.65 -19.79 30.96
C GLY A 79 27.21 -18.95 32.11
N ASN A 80 26.35 -18.25 32.86
CA ASN A 80 26.71 -17.41 34.01
C ASN A 80 26.47 -18.12 35.36
N SER A 81 26.56 -19.46 35.41
CA SER A 81 26.56 -20.26 36.65
C SER A 81 27.92 -20.87 36.95
#